data_AF-E9GGD0-F1
#
_entry.id   AF-E9GGD0-F1
#
_cell.length_a   1.000
_cell.length_b   1.000
_cell.length_c   1.000
_cell.angle_alpha   90.00
_cell.angle_beta   90.00
_cell.angle_gamma   90.00
#
_symmetry.space_group_name_H-M   'P 1'
#
loop_
_entity.id
_entity.type
_entity.pdbx_description
1 polymer ?
#
loop_
_entity_poly.entity_id
_entity_poly.type
_entity_poly.pdbx_seq_one_letter_code
_entity_poly.pdbx_strand_id
1 'polypeptide(L)'
;MATNNANSRPISTYPIPASIQTKLNKAGFLTTGSVLNLRPSELSSSAEISVEDAADVLDLVGKSMGKFLDTKTALEILREEQLLQPIVTLICNCVLLFKYQKNVEEYRVKPSSLILKEALMLLDLKVKLIVIDSLAFHFRHDLENTALRSRVLHKIAAELSRMAVDFGTAVVVTNQMTTKFDSKGQGRLTPALGTSWGHAPTLRLILDWDPSRSFRWATLIKSSSLPSGSAPYQERTVKQ
;
A
#
# COMPACT_ATOMS: atom_id res chain seq x y z
N MET A 1 13.71 -19.93 -29.26
CA MET A 1 12.92 -18.77 -28.79
C MET A 1 11.70 -19.31 -28.06
N ALA A 2 11.73 -19.30 -26.72
CA ALA A 2 10.64 -19.80 -25.89
C ALA A 2 9.69 -18.64 -25.56
N THR A 3 8.47 -18.67 -26.09
CA THR A 3 7.39 -17.77 -25.67
C THR A 3 6.81 -18.31 -24.36
N ASN A 4 7.14 -17.64 -23.25
CA ASN A 4 6.62 -17.97 -21.92
C ASN A 4 5.08 -17.91 -21.92
N ASN A 5 4.48 -19.08 -21.72
CA ASN A 5 3.05 -19.36 -21.75
C ASN A 5 2.40 -18.91 -20.43
N ALA A 6 1.81 -17.71 -20.42
CA ALA A 6 1.14 -17.14 -19.24
C ALA A 6 -0.37 -17.50 -19.13
N ASN A 7 -0.95 -18.34 -20.00
CA ASN A 7 -2.41 -18.42 -20.18
C ASN A 7 -3.03 -19.83 -20.08
N SER A 8 -2.56 -20.70 -19.17
CA SER A 8 -2.95 -22.12 -19.14
C SER A 8 -3.72 -22.57 -17.88
N ARG A 9 -4.44 -21.69 -17.17
CA ARG A 9 -5.28 -22.15 -16.05
C ARG A 9 -6.52 -22.90 -16.57
N PRO A 10 -6.84 -24.10 -16.04
CA PRO A 10 -8.05 -24.83 -16.41
C PRO A 10 -9.32 -24.05 -16.05
N ILE A 11 -10.33 -24.08 -16.91
CA ILE A 11 -11.61 -23.38 -16.65
C ILE A 11 -12.36 -23.98 -15.45
N SER A 12 -12.09 -25.25 -15.11
CA SER A 12 -12.68 -25.93 -13.95
C SER A 12 -12.30 -25.32 -12.59
N THR A 13 -11.23 -24.51 -12.51
CA THR A 13 -10.83 -23.86 -11.26
C THR A 13 -11.68 -22.62 -10.92
N TYR A 14 -12.58 -22.23 -11.81
CA TYR A 14 -13.45 -21.07 -11.65
C TYR A 14 -14.78 -21.47 -11.02
N PRO A 15 -15.41 -20.59 -10.21
CA PRO A 15 -16.72 -20.85 -9.60
C PRO A 15 -17.86 -20.70 -10.63
N ILE A 16 -17.80 -21.48 -11.71
CA ILE A 16 -18.79 -21.56 -12.78
C ILE A 16 -19.74 -22.71 -12.47
N PRO A 17 -21.07 -22.58 -12.71
CA PRO A 17 -22.02 -23.68 -12.57
C PRO A 17 -21.60 -24.95 -13.33
N ALA A 18 -21.74 -26.12 -12.70
CA ALA A 18 -21.29 -27.41 -13.27
C ALA A 18 -21.95 -27.74 -14.62
N SER A 19 -23.18 -27.27 -14.84
CA SER A 19 -23.89 -27.39 -16.12
C SER A 19 -23.16 -26.66 -17.26
N ILE A 20 -22.65 -25.46 -16.99
CA ILE A 20 -21.91 -24.62 -17.95
C ILE A 20 -20.48 -25.17 -18.12
N GLN A 21 -19.83 -25.61 -17.05
CA GLN A 21 -18.49 -26.23 -17.15
C GLN A 21 -18.48 -27.47 -18.04
N THR A 22 -19.52 -28.32 -17.94
CA THR A 22 -19.64 -29.52 -18.77
C THR A 22 -19.77 -29.16 -20.25
N LYS A 23 -20.53 -28.10 -20.58
CA LYS A 23 -20.70 -27.60 -21.93
C LYS A 23 -19.41 -26.98 -22.49
N LEU A 24 -18.71 -26.18 -21.70
CA LEU A 24 -17.40 -25.60 -22.08
C LEU A 24 -16.35 -26.69 -22.33
N ASN A 25 -16.27 -27.69 -21.45
CA ASN A 25 -15.36 -28.82 -21.64
C ASN A 25 -15.69 -29.64 -22.89
N LYS A 26 -16.98 -29.89 -23.16
CA LYS A 26 -17.45 -30.58 -24.37
C LYS A 26 -17.11 -29.81 -25.65
N ALA A 27 -17.16 -28.48 -25.59
CA ALA A 27 -16.79 -27.58 -26.69
C ALA A 27 -15.27 -27.37 -26.83
N GLY A 28 -14.44 -28.01 -25.99
CA GLY A 28 -12.98 -27.93 -26.07
C GLY A 28 -12.36 -26.72 -25.38
N PHE A 29 -13.16 -25.92 -24.66
CA PHE A 29 -12.68 -24.79 -23.87
C PHE A 29 -12.15 -25.27 -22.51
N LEU A 30 -10.95 -25.83 -22.53
CA LEU A 30 -10.33 -26.40 -21.33
C LEU A 30 -9.53 -25.36 -20.53
N THR A 31 -9.04 -24.32 -21.17
CA THR A 31 -8.13 -23.33 -20.56
C THR A 31 -8.63 -21.90 -20.74
N THR A 32 -8.26 -21.02 -19.80
CA THR A 32 -8.61 -19.60 -19.86
C THR A 32 -8.15 -18.93 -21.16
N GLY A 33 -6.97 -19.29 -21.68
CA GLY A 33 -6.46 -18.77 -22.96
C GLY A 33 -7.35 -19.07 -24.17
N SER A 34 -8.15 -20.15 -24.13
CA SER A 34 -9.06 -20.52 -25.22
C SER A 34 -10.35 -19.70 -25.25
N VAL A 35 -10.70 -19.05 -24.13
CA VAL A 35 -11.96 -18.30 -23.97
C VAL A 35 -11.72 -16.79 -23.93
N LEU A 36 -10.56 -16.35 -23.43
CA LEU A 36 -10.26 -14.94 -23.16
C LEU A 36 -10.36 -14.00 -24.37
N ASN A 37 -10.10 -14.51 -25.58
CA ASN A 37 -10.12 -13.71 -26.81
C ASN A 37 -11.47 -13.76 -27.55
N LEU A 38 -12.47 -14.43 -26.98
CA LEU A 38 -13.78 -14.59 -27.61
C LEU A 38 -14.76 -13.52 -27.12
N ARG A 39 -15.64 -13.10 -28.01
CA ARG A 39 -16.81 -12.28 -27.66
C ARG A 39 -17.89 -13.16 -27.01
N PRO A 40 -18.75 -12.60 -26.13
CA PRO A 40 -19.83 -13.36 -25.51
C PRO A 40 -20.72 -14.11 -26.50
N SER A 41 -20.99 -13.52 -27.67
CA SER A 41 -21.74 -14.15 -28.75
C SER A 41 -21.03 -15.35 -29.38
N GLU A 42 -19.71 -15.32 -29.48
CA GLU A 42 -18.90 -16.39 -30.07
C GLU A 42 -18.76 -17.57 -29.11
N LEU A 43 -18.57 -17.27 -27.82
CA LEU A 43 -18.54 -18.29 -26.77
C LEU A 43 -19.92 -18.95 -26.60
N SER A 44 -20.99 -18.16 -26.61
CA SER A 44 -22.37 -18.64 -26.55
C SER A 44 -22.68 -19.60 -27.69
N SER A 45 -22.31 -19.22 -28.92
CA SER A 45 -22.51 -20.07 -30.10
C SER A 45 -21.65 -21.34 -30.09
N SER A 46 -20.42 -21.27 -29.56
CA SER A 46 -19.49 -22.41 -29.58
C SER A 46 -19.73 -23.41 -28.45
N ALA A 47 -20.21 -22.94 -27.29
CA ALA A 47 -20.46 -23.76 -26.11
C ALA A 47 -21.94 -24.09 -25.86
N GLU A 48 -22.86 -23.64 -26.74
CA GLU A 48 -24.31 -23.84 -26.60
C GLU A 48 -24.84 -23.39 -25.23
N ILE A 49 -24.40 -22.21 -24.79
CA ILE A 49 -24.84 -21.54 -23.56
C ILE A 49 -25.55 -20.23 -23.90
N SER A 50 -26.32 -19.68 -22.97
CA SER A 50 -26.97 -18.37 -23.17
C SER A 50 -25.91 -17.26 -23.34
N VAL A 51 -26.29 -16.16 -23.97
CA VAL A 51 -25.38 -15.03 -24.18
C VAL A 51 -25.04 -14.37 -22.83
N GLU A 52 -25.99 -14.40 -21.90
CA GLU A 52 -25.87 -13.96 -20.52
C GLU A 52 -24.85 -14.82 -19.76
N ASP A 53 -24.97 -16.15 -19.82
CA ASP A 53 -24.03 -17.08 -19.19
C ASP A 53 -22.61 -16.93 -19.78
N ALA A 54 -22.51 -16.71 -21.10
CA ALA A 54 -21.24 -16.50 -21.77
C ALA A 54 -20.56 -15.19 -21.32
N ALA A 55 -21.35 -14.12 -21.15
CA ALA A 55 -20.87 -12.85 -20.62
C ALA A 55 -20.40 -12.99 -19.16
N ASP A 56 -21.16 -13.71 -18.33
CA ASP A 56 -20.79 -13.95 -16.92
C ASP A 56 -19.50 -14.78 -16.80
N VAL A 57 -19.31 -15.79 -17.66
CA VAL A 57 -18.08 -16.59 -17.70
C VAL A 57 -16.89 -15.72 -18.12
N LEU A 58 -17.04 -14.90 -19.16
CA LEU A 58 -15.96 -14.00 -19.64
C LEU A 58 -15.62 -12.92 -18.62
N ASP A 59 -16.63 -12.36 -17.93
CA ASP A 59 -16.43 -11.40 -16.86
C ASP A 59 -15.75 -12.03 -15.64
N LEU A 60 -16.11 -13.28 -15.28
CA LEU A 60 -15.48 -14.03 -14.20
C LEU A 60 -14.01 -14.35 -14.52
N VAL A 61 -13.72 -14.77 -15.76
CA VAL A 61 -12.35 -15.06 -16.23
C VAL A 61 -11.54 -13.77 -16.40
N GLY A 62 -12.15 -12.69 -16.90
CA GLY A 62 -11.51 -11.38 -17.07
C GLY A 62 -11.22 -10.69 -15.73
N LYS A 63 -12.15 -10.78 -14.76
CA LYS A 63 -11.95 -10.29 -13.38
C LYS A 63 -10.89 -11.08 -12.63
N SER A 64 -10.70 -12.36 -12.93
CA SER A 64 -9.65 -13.16 -12.29
C SER A 64 -8.24 -12.75 -12.77
N MET A 65 -8.08 -12.38 -14.04
CA MET A 65 -6.81 -11.83 -14.53
C MET A 65 -6.51 -10.46 -13.91
N GLY A 66 -7.54 -9.71 -13.51
CA GLY A 66 -7.41 -8.44 -12.79
C GLY A 66 -7.36 -8.53 -11.26
N LYS A 67 -7.75 -9.67 -10.64
CA LYS A 67 -7.92 -9.79 -9.18
C LYS A 67 -8.20 -11.21 -8.64
N PHE A 68 -7.72 -12.28 -9.28
CA PHE A 68 -7.68 -13.57 -8.60
C PHE A 68 -6.58 -13.47 -7.54
N LEU A 69 -6.98 -13.47 -6.27
CA LEU A 69 -6.09 -13.61 -5.14
C LEU A 69 -5.30 -14.91 -5.36
N ASP A 70 -4.07 -14.80 -5.85
CA ASP A 70 -3.14 -15.91 -5.91
C ASP A 70 -2.98 -16.38 -4.46
N THR A 71 -3.59 -17.51 -4.12
CA THR A 71 -3.58 -18.02 -2.75
C THR A 71 -2.20 -18.57 -2.49
N LYS A 72 -1.33 -17.73 -1.96
CA LYS A 72 -0.02 -18.17 -1.47
C LYS A 72 -0.18 -18.77 -0.08
N THR A 73 0.53 -19.87 0.15
CA THR A 73 0.66 -20.42 1.51
C THR A 73 1.41 -19.43 2.40
N ALA A 74 1.19 -19.50 3.72
CA ALA A 74 1.93 -18.66 4.67
C ALA A 74 3.46 -18.84 4.54
N LEU A 75 3.92 -20.03 4.12
CA LEU A 75 5.33 -20.32 3.87
C LEU A 75 5.88 -19.60 2.63
N GLU A 76 5.09 -19.55 1.55
CA GLU A 76 5.46 -18.82 0.33
C GLU A 76 5.51 -17.31 0.59
N ILE A 77 4.53 -16.77 1.31
CA ILE A 77 4.51 -15.36 1.72
C ILE A 77 5.75 -15.04 2.59
N LEU A 78 6.09 -15.90 3.54
CA LEU A 78 7.26 -15.71 4.40
C LEU A 78 8.57 -15.75 3.61
N ARG A 79 8.71 -16.67 2.65
CA ARG A 79 9.90 -16.75 1.78
C ARG A 79 10.04 -15.50 0.92
N GLU A 80 8.94 -14.98 0.39
CA GLU A 80 8.93 -13.74 -0.38
C GLU A 80 9.30 -12.53 0.49
N GLU A 81 8.78 -12.44 1.72
CA GLU A 81 9.12 -11.38 2.67
C GLU A 81 10.61 -11.41 3.03
N GLN A 82 11.19 -12.61 3.23
CA GLN A 82 12.63 -12.77 3.51
C GLN A 82 13.54 -12.37 2.34
N LEU A 83 13.02 -12.36 1.12
CA LEU A 83 13.75 -11.91 -0.07
C LEU A 83 13.69 -10.38 -0.24
N LEU A 84 12.81 -9.68 0.48
CA LEU A 84 12.79 -8.22 0.49
C LEU A 84 14.05 -7.71 1.17
N GLN A 85 14.85 -6.95 0.41
CA GLN A 85 16.05 -6.30 0.95
C GLN A 85 15.63 -5.25 1.98
N PRO A 86 16.16 -5.28 3.22
CA PRO A 86 15.95 -4.19 4.17
C PRO A 86 16.48 -2.90 3.56
N ILE A 87 15.69 -1.84 3.65
CA ILE A 87 16.13 -0.51 3.22
C ILE A 87 17.16 -0.04 4.24
N VAL A 88 18.44 -0.15 3.90
CA VAL A 88 19.54 0.45 4.67
C VAL A 88 19.53 1.94 4.38
N THR A 89 18.81 2.71 5.20
CA THR A 89 18.82 4.17 5.10
C THR A 89 20.12 4.74 5.65
N LEU A 90 21.05 5.09 4.76
CA LEU A 90 21.87 6.27 4.97
C LEU A 90 20.92 7.46 4.80
N ILE A 91 20.70 8.25 5.86
CA ILE A 91 19.93 9.50 5.76
C ILE A 91 20.74 10.43 4.85
N CYS A 92 20.48 10.35 3.55
CA CYS A 92 21.08 11.18 2.53
C CYS A 92 19.94 11.60 1.58
N ASN A 93 19.36 12.78 1.82
CA ASN A 93 18.58 13.60 0.87
C ASN A 93 17.60 12.93 -0.12
N CYS A 94 16.86 11.88 0.24
CA CYS A 94 15.94 11.22 -0.69
C CYS A 94 14.51 11.79 -0.65
N VAL A 95 14.23 12.68 -1.62
CA VAL A 95 12.93 13.00 -2.26
C VAL A 95 11.76 13.38 -1.35
N LEU A 96 11.60 14.70 -1.19
CA LEU A 96 10.41 15.39 -0.69
C LEU A 96 9.32 15.44 -1.78
N LEU A 97 8.15 14.86 -1.51
CA LEU A 97 6.86 15.28 -2.08
C LEU A 97 5.98 15.57 -0.84
N PHE A 98 6.02 16.75 -0.24
CA PHE A 98 5.36 17.99 -0.68
C PHE A 98 6.17 19.24 -0.26
N LYS A 99 6.31 20.19 -1.20
CA LYS A 99 6.91 21.53 -1.02
C LYS A 99 6.21 22.36 0.07
N TYR A 100 6.97 22.99 0.97
CA TYR A 100 6.63 24.27 1.61
C TYR A 100 7.87 25.19 1.65
N GLN A 101 7.87 26.20 0.75
CA GLN A 101 8.66 27.46 0.64
C GLN A 101 10.16 27.47 1.04
N LYS A 102 11.11 27.89 0.20
CA LYS A 102 11.20 29.16 -0.56
C LYS A 102 12.08 28.98 -1.81
N ASN A 103 11.62 29.54 -2.94
CA ASN A 103 12.32 29.70 -4.23
C ASN A 103 12.54 28.41 -5.05
N VAL A 104 12.34 28.55 -6.37
CA VAL A 104 12.45 27.56 -7.46
C VAL A 104 11.10 26.98 -7.91
N GLU A 105 10.94 27.04 -9.24
CA GLU A 105 9.73 27.20 -10.05
C GLU A 105 8.55 26.26 -9.81
N GLU A 106 7.39 26.79 -10.18
CA GLU A 106 6.03 26.40 -9.81
C GLU A 106 5.48 25.30 -10.72
N TYR A 107 5.26 24.11 -10.17
CA TYR A 107 4.21 23.21 -10.67
C TYR A 107 3.16 23.11 -9.57
N ARG A 108 2.06 23.82 -9.79
CA ARG A 108 0.93 23.94 -8.86
C ARG A 108 0.07 22.68 -8.96
N VAL A 109 0.28 21.73 -8.05
CA VAL A 109 -0.44 20.47 -8.09
C VAL A 109 -1.31 20.32 -6.84
N LYS A 110 -2.64 20.30 -7.04
CA LYS A 110 -3.67 20.23 -5.99
C LYS A 110 -3.52 18.94 -5.16
N PRO A 111 -3.97 18.90 -3.89
CA PRO A 111 -3.86 17.69 -3.08
C PRO A 111 -4.89 16.67 -3.57
N SER A 112 -4.48 15.79 -4.46
CA SER A 112 -5.28 14.65 -4.90
C SER A 112 -4.34 13.47 -4.96
N SER A 113 -4.68 12.38 -4.26
CA SER A 113 -3.96 11.10 -4.26
C SER A 113 -3.68 10.53 -5.66
N LEU A 114 -4.34 11.07 -6.69
CA LEU A 114 -4.11 10.83 -8.11
C LEU A 114 -2.70 11.24 -8.58
N ILE A 115 -2.14 12.34 -8.08
CA ILE A 115 -0.90 12.91 -8.62
C ILE A 115 0.34 12.10 -8.27
N LEU A 116 0.39 11.57 -7.05
CA LEU A 116 1.53 10.76 -6.62
C LEU A 116 1.57 9.45 -7.42
N LYS A 117 0.38 8.88 -7.65
CA LYS A 117 0.20 7.68 -8.46
C LYS A 117 0.55 7.92 -9.94
N GLU A 118 0.09 9.04 -10.51
CA GLU A 118 0.38 9.45 -11.88
C GLU A 118 1.87 9.78 -12.06
N ALA A 119 2.50 10.50 -11.14
CA ALA A 119 3.92 10.82 -11.20
C ALA A 119 4.81 9.56 -11.12
N LEU A 120 4.46 8.61 -10.26
CA LEU A 120 5.16 7.31 -10.16
C LEU A 120 5.02 6.49 -11.44
N MET A 121 3.85 6.49 -12.08
CA MET A 121 3.61 5.77 -13.33
C MET A 121 4.21 6.46 -14.56
N LEU A 122 4.14 7.78 -14.64
CA LEU A 122 4.57 8.55 -15.82
C LEU A 122 6.09 8.65 -15.95
N LEU A 123 6.83 8.59 -14.83
CA LEU A 123 8.28 8.77 -14.83
C LEU A 123 9.07 7.44 -14.91
N ASP A 124 8.40 6.28 -14.90
CA ASP A 124 9.01 4.94 -14.81
C ASP A 124 10.11 4.84 -13.73
N LEU A 125 9.96 5.65 -12.68
CA LEU A 125 10.93 5.71 -11.59
C LEU A 125 10.65 4.55 -10.64
N LYS A 126 11.63 3.65 -10.48
CA LYS A 126 11.62 2.61 -9.45
C LYS A 126 11.84 3.22 -8.07
N VAL A 127 10.83 3.89 -7.55
CA VAL A 127 10.83 4.44 -6.19
C VAL A 127 10.78 3.27 -5.19
N LYS A 128 11.62 3.32 -4.16
CA LYS A 128 11.69 2.31 -3.09
C LYS A 128 11.32 2.85 -1.71
N LEU A 129 11.25 4.18 -1.57
CA LEU A 129 10.91 4.86 -0.33
C LEU A 129 10.11 6.13 -0.63
N ILE A 130 9.01 6.33 0.10
CA ILE A 130 8.23 7.57 0.15
C ILE A 130 8.30 8.09 1.58
N VAL A 131 8.71 9.35 1.76
CA VAL A 131 8.76 10.00 3.08
C VAL A 131 7.77 11.16 3.11
N ILE A 132 6.91 11.18 4.14
CA ILE A 132 5.93 12.24 4.37
C ILE A 132 6.26 12.92 5.70
N ASP A 133 6.84 14.12 5.60
CA ASP A 133 7.21 14.95 6.74
C ASP A 133 6.50 16.32 6.66
N SER A 134 5.41 16.59 7.39
CA SER A 134 4.66 15.68 8.27
C SER A 134 3.16 15.78 7.97
N LEU A 135 2.43 14.65 8.11
CA LEU A 135 0.96 14.69 8.08
C LEU A 135 0.40 15.45 9.28
N ALA A 136 1.08 15.41 10.44
CA ALA A 136 0.64 16.03 11.68
C ALA A 136 0.34 17.53 11.55
N PHE A 137 1.12 18.25 10.73
CA PHE A 137 0.99 19.70 10.55
C PHE A 137 -0.42 20.13 10.10
N HIS A 138 -0.96 19.49 9.07
CA HIS A 138 -2.26 19.84 8.47
C HIS A 138 -3.45 19.48 9.37
N PHE A 139 -3.32 18.43 10.18
CA PHE A 139 -4.42 17.91 11.00
C PHE A 139 -4.44 18.45 12.44
N ARG A 140 -3.46 19.29 12.81
CA ARG A 140 -3.36 19.93 14.13
C ARG A 140 -4.29 21.14 14.29
N HIS A 141 -4.50 21.91 13.23
CA HIS A 141 -5.16 23.22 13.31
C HIS A 141 -6.50 23.30 12.57
N ASP A 142 -6.72 22.50 11.51
CA ASP A 142 -7.79 22.78 10.54
C ASP A 142 -9.09 21.99 10.74
N LEU A 143 -9.19 21.07 11.70
CA LEU A 143 -10.38 20.20 11.86
C LEU A 143 -10.82 20.08 13.32
N GLU A 144 -11.68 21.00 13.76
CA GLU A 144 -12.38 20.91 15.06
C GLU A 144 -13.21 19.62 15.17
N ASN A 145 -13.76 19.16 14.04
CA ASN A 145 -14.51 17.92 13.99
C ASN A 145 -13.58 16.69 14.00
N THR A 146 -13.40 16.12 15.19
CA THR A 146 -12.57 14.93 15.41
C THR A 146 -13.03 13.72 14.58
N ALA A 147 -14.33 13.55 14.33
CA ALA A 147 -14.84 12.44 13.55
C ALA A 147 -14.47 12.57 12.06
N LEU A 148 -14.57 13.79 11.50
CA LEU A 148 -14.13 14.07 10.13
C LEU A 148 -12.62 13.87 10.00
N ARG A 149 -11.85 14.39 10.98
CA ARG A 149 -10.40 14.21 11.06
C ARG A 149 -10.01 12.73 11.02
N SER A 150 -10.58 11.90 11.89
CA SER A 150 -10.30 10.45 11.90
C SER A 150 -10.67 9.76 10.60
N ARG A 151 -11.78 10.16 9.95
CA ARG A 151 -12.20 9.59 8.66
C ARG A 151 -11.23 9.92 7.53
N VAL A 152 -10.80 11.18 7.43
CA VAL A 152 -9.84 11.61 6.40
C VAL A 152 -8.49 10.93 6.62
N LEU A 153 -8.01 10.91 7.87
CA LEU A 153 -6.79 10.21 8.24
C LEU A 153 -6.87 8.71 7.90
N HIS A 154 -7.98 8.05 8.20
CA HIS A 154 -8.16 6.64 7.82
C HIS A 154 -8.10 6.42 6.30
N LYS A 155 -8.70 7.32 5.51
CA LYS A 155 -8.62 7.26 4.04
C LYS A 155 -7.18 7.41 3.54
N ILE A 156 -6.44 8.40 4.05
CA ILE A 156 -5.03 8.62 3.69
C ILE A 156 -4.20 7.39 4.04
N ALA A 157 -4.36 6.83 5.25
CA ALA A 157 -3.66 5.62 5.64
C ALA A 157 -3.92 4.45 4.69
N ALA A 158 -5.19 4.22 4.31
CA ALA A 158 -5.55 3.16 3.38
C ALA A 158 -4.93 3.37 1.99
N GLU A 159 -4.90 4.61 1.49
CA GLU A 159 -4.25 4.94 0.21
C GLU A 159 -2.73 4.73 0.25
N LEU A 160 -2.06 5.15 1.33
CA LEU A 160 -0.62 4.96 1.52
C LEU A 160 -0.26 3.47 1.60
N SER A 161 -1.03 2.68 2.37
CA SER A 161 -0.84 1.23 2.46
C SER A 161 -1.04 0.55 1.11
N ARG A 162 -2.07 0.95 0.35
CA ARG A 162 -2.28 0.43 -1.01
C ARG A 162 -1.10 0.76 -1.91
N MET A 163 -0.61 1.99 -1.90
CA MET A 163 0.56 2.38 -2.72
C MET A 163 1.82 1.59 -2.32
N ALA A 164 2.05 1.37 -1.02
CA ALA A 164 3.18 0.57 -0.57
C ALA A 164 3.16 -0.85 -1.15
N VAL A 165 1.96 -1.47 -1.19
CA VAL A 165 1.76 -2.81 -1.76
C VAL A 165 1.86 -2.80 -3.28
N ASP A 166 1.12 -1.93 -3.96
CA ASP A 166 1.04 -1.87 -5.43
C ASP A 166 2.41 -1.60 -6.06
N PHE A 167 3.24 -0.77 -5.41
CA PHE A 167 4.55 -0.37 -5.94
C PHE A 167 5.75 -1.03 -5.23
N GLY A 168 5.52 -1.94 -4.27
CA GLY A 168 6.60 -2.56 -3.49
C GLY A 168 7.55 -1.54 -2.85
N THR A 169 6.98 -0.49 -2.28
CA THR A 169 7.67 0.72 -1.82
C THR A 169 7.45 0.90 -0.31
N ALA A 170 8.49 1.29 0.44
CA ALA A 170 8.32 1.64 1.85
C ALA A 170 7.72 3.05 1.99
N VAL A 171 6.80 3.23 2.94
CA VAL A 171 6.22 4.54 3.26
C VAL A 171 6.56 4.90 4.71
N VAL A 172 7.21 6.04 4.90
CA VAL A 172 7.57 6.60 6.21
C VAL A 172 6.78 7.88 6.42
N VAL A 173 6.08 7.98 7.55
CA VAL A 173 5.33 9.17 7.94
C VAL A 173 5.87 9.68 9.25
N THR A 174 6.24 10.95 9.30
CA THR A 174 6.60 11.61 10.57
C THR A 174 5.35 12.14 11.26
N ASN A 175 5.36 12.07 12.59
CA ASN A 175 4.28 12.56 13.43
C ASN A 175 4.87 13.26 14.64
N GLN A 176 4.46 14.50 14.86
CA GLN A 176 4.89 15.30 16.00
C GLN A 176 4.22 14.80 17.29
N MET A 177 4.87 15.04 18.43
CA MET A 177 4.28 14.83 19.76
C MET A 177 3.62 16.12 20.25
N THR A 178 2.48 15.99 20.92
CA THR A 178 1.77 17.07 21.60
C THR A 178 1.49 16.67 23.05
N THR A 179 1.13 17.64 23.89
CA THR A 179 0.76 17.37 25.28
C THR A 179 -0.75 17.37 25.40
N LYS A 180 -1.32 16.25 25.84
CA LYS A 180 -2.72 16.18 26.26
C LYS A 180 -2.79 16.38 27.76
N PHE A 181 -3.56 17.39 28.19
CA PHE A 181 -3.84 17.63 29.60
C PHE A 181 -5.08 16.84 30.02
N ASP A 182 -5.01 16.21 31.18
CA ASP A 182 -6.18 15.61 31.82
C ASP A 182 -7.00 16.65 32.59
N SER A 183 -8.14 16.23 33.16
CA SER A 183 -8.99 17.10 33.98
C SER A 183 -8.33 17.57 35.29
N LYS A 184 -7.20 16.98 35.67
CA LYS A 184 -6.38 17.33 36.83
C LYS A 184 -5.19 18.23 36.45
N GLY A 185 -5.07 18.64 35.19
CA GLY A 185 -3.98 19.47 34.68
C GLY A 185 -2.66 18.72 34.46
N GLN A 186 -2.63 17.39 34.58
CA GLN A 186 -1.44 16.60 34.28
C GLN A 186 -1.28 16.45 32.76
N GLY A 187 -0.15 16.93 32.25
CA GLY A 187 0.23 16.81 30.85
C GLY A 187 0.85 15.46 30.55
N ARG A 188 0.32 14.76 29.54
CA ARG A 188 0.92 13.53 28.99
C ARG A 188 1.25 13.72 27.52
N LEU A 189 2.49 13.37 27.16
CA LEU A 189 2.91 13.34 25.76
C LEU A 189 2.06 12.34 24.97
N THR A 190 1.56 12.76 23.81
CA THR A 190 0.74 11.96 22.92
C THR A 190 1.04 12.32 21.47
N PRO A 191 0.96 11.37 20.52
CA PRO A 191 1.14 11.69 19.10
C PRO A 191 0.03 12.62 18.58
N ALA A 192 0.38 13.62 17.78
CA ALA A 192 -0.56 14.67 17.31
C ALA A 192 -1.75 14.11 16.51
N LEU A 193 -1.50 13.11 15.66
CA LEU A 193 -2.53 12.45 14.85
C LEU A 193 -3.51 11.59 15.67
N GLY A 194 -3.25 11.39 16.96
CA GLY A 194 -4.16 10.69 17.87
C GLY A 194 -4.15 9.17 17.75
N THR A 195 -5.01 8.53 18.55
CA THR A 195 -5.08 7.06 18.70
C THR A 195 -5.55 6.36 17.44
N SER A 196 -6.56 6.91 16.74
CA SER A 196 -7.08 6.35 15.49
C SER A 196 -5.99 6.15 14.43
N TRP A 197 -5.10 7.14 14.27
CA TRP A 197 -3.95 7.01 13.38
C TRP A 197 -2.91 6.02 13.92
N GLY A 198 -2.71 5.94 15.23
CA GLY A 198 -1.76 5.01 15.85
C GLY A 198 -1.99 3.52 15.55
N HIS A 199 -3.18 3.15 15.07
CA HIS A 199 -3.49 1.79 14.62
C HIS A 199 -3.11 1.52 13.16
N ALA A 200 -3.02 2.54 12.31
CA ALA A 200 -2.79 2.38 10.88
C ALA A 200 -1.37 1.89 10.50
N PRO A 201 -0.27 2.46 11.02
CA PRO A 201 1.07 1.99 10.70
C PRO A 201 1.33 0.57 11.24
N THR A 202 2.03 -0.24 10.46
CA THR A 202 2.52 -1.58 10.87
C THR A 202 3.68 -1.47 11.86
N LEU A 203 4.56 -0.49 11.65
CA LEU A 203 5.72 -0.19 12.47
C LEU A 203 5.66 1.22 13.05
N ARG A 204 6.02 1.40 14.33
CA ARG A 204 6.09 2.72 14.98
C ARG A 204 7.36 2.86 15.80
N LEU A 205 8.14 3.90 15.49
CA LEU A 205 9.32 4.31 16.24
C LEU A 205 9.01 5.59 17.01
N ILE A 206 9.42 5.64 18.26
CA ILE A 206 9.57 6.90 19.01
C ILE A 206 11.04 7.27 18.94
N LEU A 207 11.31 8.50 18.51
CA LEU A 207 12.62 9.10 18.62
C LEU A 207 12.57 10.06 19.80
N ASP A 208 13.36 9.78 20.82
CA ASP A 208 13.47 10.60 22.02
C ASP A 208 14.91 11.05 22.25
N TRP A 209 15.04 12.21 22.85
CA TRP A 209 16.31 12.75 23.29
C TRP A 209 16.15 13.28 24.71
N ASP A 210 17.04 12.82 25.56
CA ASP A 210 17.16 13.23 26.95
C ASP A 210 18.49 13.97 27.07
N PRO A 211 18.50 15.27 27.41
CA PRO A 211 19.72 16.05 27.54
C PRO A 211 20.71 15.50 28.57
N SER A 212 20.24 14.69 29.53
CA SER A 212 21.10 13.99 30.50
C SER A 212 21.81 12.77 29.89
N ARG A 213 21.34 12.29 28.74
CA ARG A 213 21.92 11.17 27.98
C ARG A 213 22.75 11.72 26.82
N SER A 214 23.97 11.22 26.67
CA SER A 214 24.86 11.61 25.56
C SER A 214 24.36 11.14 24.18
N PHE A 215 23.33 10.29 24.12
CA PHE A 215 22.81 9.68 22.90
C PHE A 215 21.30 9.92 22.75
N ARG A 216 20.84 10.02 21.50
CA ARG A 216 19.42 9.96 21.17
C ARG A 216 18.97 8.50 21.14
N TRP A 217 17.70 8.24 21.40
CA TRP A 217 17.16 6.87 21.45
C TRP A 217 16.05 6.69 20.43
N ALA A 218 16.08 5.56 19.74
CA ALA A 218 15.02 5.10 18.86
C ALA A 218 14.38 3.86 19.49
N THR A 219 13.10 3.99 19.87
CA THR A 219 12.35 2.93 20.55
C THR A 219 11.23 2.42 19.64
N LEU A 220 11.27 1.12 19.35
CA LEU A 220 10.22 0.40 18.63
C LEU A 220 9.05 0.11 19.55
N ILE A 221 7.94 0.82 19.36
CA ILE A 221 6.74 0.71 20.20
C ILE A 221 5.64 -0.15 19.57
N LYS A 222 5.73 -0.42 18.27
CA LYS A 222 4.80 -1.29 17.53
C LYS A 222 5.54 -1.92 16.36
N SER A 223 5.41 -3.23 16.21
CA SER A 223 5.81 -4.00 15.03
C SER A 223 4.95 -5.25 14.95
N SER A 224 4.73 -5.76 13.74
CA SER A 224 4.08 -7.05 13.49
C SER A 224 5.04 -8.23 13.51
N SER A 225 6.35 -7.99 13.37
CA SER A 225 7.37 -9.03 13.17
C SER A 225 8.54 -8.95 14.15
N LEU A 226 8.74 -7.82 14.83
CA LEU A 226 9.87 -7.59 15.72
C LEU A 226 9.41 -7.35 17.17
N PRO A 227 10.15 -7.85 18.17
CA PRO A 227 9.89 -7.48 19.56
C PRO A 227 10.21 -6.01 19.80
N SER A 228 9.55 -5.42 20.81
CA SER A 228 9.89 -4.08 21.26
C SER A 228 11.37 -4.00 21.66
N GLY A 229 12.01 -2.90 21.29
CA GLY A 229 13.44 -2.70 21.55
C GLY A 229 13.83 -1.24 21.37
N SER A 230 14.96 -0.86 21.96
CA SER A 230 15.50 0.49 21.88
C SER A 230 16.96 0.44 21.47
N ALA A 231 17.36 1.35 20.59
CA ALA A 231 18.74 1.50 20.14
C ALA A 231 19.18 2.97 20.23
N PRO A 232 20.40 3.26 20.69
CA PRO A 232 20.94 4.60 20.64
C PRO A 232 21.29 4.97 19.19
N TYR A 233 21.13 6.24 18.83
CA TYR A 233 21.59 6.81 17.58
C TYR A 233 22.21 8.19 17.79
N GLN A 234 23.03 8.61 16.82
CA GLN A 234 23.66 9.92 16.81
C GLN A 234 23.53 10.55 15.43
N GLU A 235 23.17 11.82 15.41
CA GLU A 235 23.20 12.62 14.19
C GLU A 235 24.65 12.90 13.84
N ARG A 236 25.10 12.38 12.70
CA ARG A 236 26.40 12.75 12.14
C ARG A 236 26.17 13.83 11.10
N THR A 237 26.46 15.08 11.44
CA THR A 237 26.46 16.17 10.45
C THR A 237 27.62 15.94 9.51
N VAL A 238 27.32 15.52 8.27
CA VAL A 238 28.31 15.52 7.19
C VAL A 238 28.52 16.99 6.85
N LYS A 239 29.69 17.54 7.23
CA LYS A 239 30.10 18.86 6.73
C LYS A 239 30.21 18.73 5.21
N GLN A 240 29.34 19.45 4.49
CA GLN A 240 29.48 19.68 3.06
C GLN A 240 30.69 20.57 2.80
#